data_AF-A0A838FB50-F1
#
_entry.id   AF-A0A838FB50-F1
#
_cell.length_a   1.000
_cell.length_b   1.000
_cell.length_c   1.000
_cell.angle_alpha   90.00
_cell.angle_beta   90.00
_cell.angle_gamma   90.00
#
_symmetry.space_group_name_H-M   'P 1'
#
loop_
_entity.id
_entity.type
_entity.pdbx_description
1 polymer ?
#
loop_
_entity_poly.entity_id
_entity_poly.type
_entity_poly.pdbx_seq_one_letter_code
_entity_poly.pdbx_strand_id
1 'polypeptide(L)'
;MNDNCRIGSWSFTNLRDLIATSKISDYINPFYIEGDFNGDEIIDIAVLTEEKKLTKRGIIICHANSKMFFVLGAGKTFGNGNDDFQWMDIWKVYRETKVELGVGETEIINLKGQAIFVEKSESASAIIYWTGQNYKWYQQGD
;
A
#
# COMPACT_ATOMS: atom_id res chain seq x y z
N MET A 1 16.78 -12.82 19.54
CA MET A 1 17.48 -11.71 18.87
C MET A 1 18.01 -12.20 17.53
N ASN A 2 17.24 -11.94 16.46
CA ASN A 2 17.69 -11.51 15.14
C ASN A 2 16.51 -11.61 14.17
N ASP A 3 15.59 -10.65 14.30
CA ASP A 3 14.49 -10.44 13.36
C ASP A 3 15.00 -9.59 12.19
N ASN A 4 15.43 -10.26 11.12
CA ASN A 4 15.59 -9.62 9.82
C ASN A 4 14.41 -10.01 8.94
N CYS A 5 13.20 -9.56 9.32
CA CYS A 5 12.03 -9.62 8.45
C CYS A 5 12.16 -8.52 7.40
N ARG A 6 12.78 -8.85 6.26
CA ARG A 6 12.83 -7.99 5.07
C ARG A 6 11.44 -7.95 4.42
N ILE A 7 10.55 -7.12 4.94
CA ILE A 7 9.23 -6.87 4.34
C ILE A 7 9.43 -5.86 3.21
N GLY A 8 9.76 -6.37 2.03
CA GLY A 8 9.92 -5.59 0.80
C GLY A 8 8.65 -5.62 -0.02
N SER A 9 8.12 -4.45 -0.37
CA SER A 9 7.28 -4.31 -1.55
C SER A 9 8.08 -4.79 -2.77
N TRP A 10 7.60 -5.80 -3.50
CA TRP A 10 8.31 -6.29 -4.67
C TRP A 10 8.01 -5.37 -5.86
N SER A 11 9.06 -4.78 -6.44
CA SER A 11 8.93 -4.13 -7.74
C SER A 11 8.89 -5.20 -8.83
N PHE A 12 7.87 -5.15 -9.68
CA PHE A 12 7.80 -5.99 -10.88
C PHE A 12 8.19 -5.15 -12.09
N THR A 13 9.15 -5.65 -12.88
CA THR A 13 9.52 -5.05 -14.17
C THR A 13 8.61 -5.52 -15.31
N ASN A 14 7.79 -6.55 -15.10
CA ASN A 14 6.98 -7.16 -16.16
C ASN A 14 5.48 -6.99 -15.94
N LEU A 15 4.90 -5.99 -16.62
CA LEU A 15 3.46 -5.72 -16.63
C LEU A 15 2.63 -6.92 -17.14
N ARG A 16 3.16 -7.72 -18.07
CA ARG A 16 2.42 -8.86 -18.65
C ARG A 16 2.12 -9.94 -17.63
N ASP A 17 3.08 -10.23 -16.76
CA ASP A 17 2.90 -11.25 -15.73
C ASP A 17 1.87 -10.78 -14.71
N LEU A 18 1.96 -9.49 -14.32
CA LEU A 18 1.01 -8.87 -13.38
C LEU A 18 -0.44 -8.94 -13.88
N ILE A 19 -0.71 -8.54 -15.14
CA ILE A 19 -2.07 -8.62 -15.71
C ILE A 19 -2.54 -10.06 -15.93
N ALA A 20 -1.60 -10.99 -16.15
CA ALA A 20 -1.93 -12.40 -16.31
C ALA A 20 -2.39 -13.01 -14.99
N THR A 21 -1.76 -12.65 -13.87
CA THR A 21 -2.06 -13.20 -12.53
C THR A 21 -3.10 -12.42 -11.73
N SER A 22 -3.38 -11.17 -12.10
CA SER A 22 -4.21 -10.27 -11.28
C SER A 22 -5.38 -9.67 -12.08
N LYS A 23 -6.45 -9.30 -11.38
CA LYS A 23 -7.61 -8.59 -11.93
C LYS A 23 -7.96 -7.40 -11.03
N ILE A 24 -8.55 -6.35 -11.60
CA ILE A 24 -9.11 -5.24 -10.82
C ILE A 24 -10.20 -5.76 -9.90
N SER A 25 -10.22 -5.27 -8.67
CA SER A 25 -11.25 -5.57 -7.66
C SER A 25 -12.02 -4.30 -7.33
N ASP A 26 -13.33 -4.32 -7.46
CA ASP A 26 -14.23 -3.18 -7.27
C ASP A 26 -15.04 -3.24 -5.96
N TYR A 27 -14.56 -4.04 -5.00
CA TYR A 27 -15.26 -4.30 -3.74
C TYR A 27 -15.36 -3.09 -2.80
N ILE A 28 -14.48 -2.10 -2.95
CA ILE A 28 -14.55 -0.77 -2.30
C ILE A 28 -14.51 0.28 -3.40
N ASN A 29 -15.31 1.34 -3.26
CA ASN A 29 -15.31 2.47 -4.19
C ASN A 29 -14.76 3.74 -3.54
N PRO A 30 -13.94 4.53 -4.27
CA PRO A 30 -13.44 4.25 -5.62
C PRO A 30 -12.46 3.05 -5.61
N PHE A 31 -12.42 2.24 -6.66
CA PHE A 31 -11.52 1.07 -6.73
C PHE A 31 -10.10 1.41 -7.20
N TYR A 32 -9.87 2.66 -7.58
CA TYR A 32 -8.55 3.25 -7.79
C TYR A 32 -8.46 4.61 -7.12
N ILE A 33 -7.24 5.03 -6.78
CA ILE A 33 -6.94 6.38 -6.28
C ILE A 33 -5.70 6.92 -7.00
N GLU A 34 -5.63 8.25 -7.07
CA GLU A 34 -4.57 8.99 -7.73
C GLU A 34 -3.84 9.85 -6.70
N GLY A 35 -2.51 9.87 -6.75
CA GLY A 35 -1.69 10.66 -5.84
C GLY A 35 -0.21 10.57 -6.19
N ASP A 36 0.61 11.47 -5.66
CA ASP A 36 2.07 11.38 -5.76
C ASP A 36 2.58 10.44 -4.66
N PHE A 37 2.64 9.13 -4.93
CA PHE A 37 2.93 8.14 -3.89
C PHE A 37 4.43 7.93 -3.66
N ASN A 38 5.29 8.40 -4.58
CA ASN A 38 6.73 8.21 -4.52
C ASN A 38 7.51 9.51 -4.23
N GLY A 39 6.85 10.67 -4.30
CA GLY A 39 7.42 11.99 -4.04
C GLY A 39 8.15 12.58 -5.24
N ASP A 40 7.80 12.20 -6.48
CA ASP A 40 8.43 12.70 -7.71
C ASP A 40 7.61 13.79 -8.43
N GLU A 41 6.55 14.27 -7.79
CA GLU A 41 5.62 15.30 -8.29
C GLU A 41 4.81 14.88 -9.52
N ILE A 42 4.88 13.61 -9.96
CA ILE A 42 4.03 13.03 -10.99
C ILE A 42 2.93 12.20 -10.34
N ILE A 43 1.72 12.30 -10.89
CA ILE A 43 0.56 11.56 -10.36
C ILE A 43 0.69 10.06 -10.67
N ASP A 44 0.81 9.28 -9.61
CA ASP A 44 0.77 7.82 -9.61
C ASP A 44 -0.67 7.30 -9.48
N ILE A 45 -0.84 6.02 -9.78
CA ILE A 45 -2.12 5.32 -9.66
C ILE A 45 -1.96 4.13 -8.71
N ALA A 46 -2.87 4.02 -7.74
CA ALA A 46 -3.07 2.80 -6.98
C ALA A 46 -4.41 2.17 -7.34
N VAL A 47 -4.46 0.85 -7.50
CA VAL A 47 -5.66 0.09 -7.90
C VAL A 47 -5.85 -1.09 -6.96
N LEU A 48 -7.08 -1.27 -6.51
CA LEU A 48 -7.48 -2.49 -5.79
C LEU A 48 -7.44 -3.67 -6.74
N THR A 49 -6.81 -4.76 -6.30
CA THR A 49 -6.61 -5.95 -7.13
C THR A 49 -6.97 -7.22 -6.38
N GLU A 50 -7.27 -8.27 -7.14
CA GLU A 50 -7.37 -9.64 -6.65
C GLU A 50 -6.44 -10.53 -7.47
N GLU A 51 -5.67 -11.38 -6.79
CA GLU A 51 -4.86 -12.44 -7.43
C GLU A 51 -5.79 -13.58 -7.85
N LYS A 52 -5.68 -14.03 -9.11
CA LYS A 52 -6.67 -14.91 -9.74
C LYS A 52 -6.70 -16.33 -9.18
N LYS A 53 -5.56 -16.86 -8.69
CA LYS A 53 -5.44 -18.26 -8.27
C LYS A 53 -5.95 -18.49 -6.85
N LEU A 54 -5.57 -17.63 -5.92
CA LEU A 54 -5.88 -17.72 -4.49
C LEU A 54 -7.02 -16.79 -4.08
N THR A 55 -7.51 -15.96 -5.00
CA THR A 55 -8.59 -14.96 -4.75
C THR A 55 -8.27 -13.98 -3.64
N LYS A 56 -6.98 -13.76 -3.36
CA LYS A 56 -6.50 -12.85 -2.31
C LYS A 56 -6.44 -11.42 -2.82
N ARG A 57 -6.87 -10.47 -1.98
CA ARG A 57 -6.96 -9.06 -2.33
C ARG A 57 -5.71 -8.30 -1.95
N GLY A 58 -5.44 -7.22 -2.67
CA GLY A 58 -4.30 -6.36 -2.45
C GLY A 58 -4.40 -5.05 -3.23
N ILE A 59 -3.26 -4.36 -3.33
CA ILE A 59 -3.13 -3.07 -4.00
C ILE A 59 -1.96 -3.17 -4.99
N ILE A 60 -2.19 -2.74 -6.22
CA ILE A 60 -1.13 -2.46 -7.20
C ILE A 60 -0.90 -0.96 -7.22
N ILE A 61 0.34 -0.53 -7.05
CA ILE A 61 0.74 0.88 -7.19
C ILE A 61 1.65 1.01 -8.41
N CYS A 62 1.31 1.92 -9.31
CA CYS A 62 2.06 2.24 -10.52
C CYS A 62 2.69 3.62 -10.37
N HIS A 63 4.02 3.66 -10.31
CA HIS A 63 4.77 4.92 -10.37
C HIS A 63 4.78 5.41 -11.81
N ALA A 64 4.10 6.53 -12.08
CA ALA A 64 3.80 6.94 -13.44
C ALA A 64 5.05 7.37 -14.21
N ASN A 65 6.02 8.00 -13.54
CA ASN A 65 7.26 8.44 -14.17
C ASN A 65 8.21 7.26 -14.49
N SER A 66 8.51 6.44 -13.48
CA SER A 66 9.47 5.32 -13.58
C SER A 66 8.89 4.06 -14.23
N LYS A 67 7.56 3.96 -14.39
CA LYS A 67 6.83 2.77 -14.84
C LYS A 67 7.07 1.54 -13.96
N MET A 68 7.41 1.76 -12.69
CA MET A 68 7.56 0.67 -11.71
C MET A 68 6.20 0.30 -11.10
N PHE A 69 6.00 -1.00 -10.92
CA PHE A 69 4.79 -1.54 -10.28
C PHE A 69 5.14 -2.20 -8.96
N PHE A 70 4.35 -1.89 -7.93
CA PHE A 70 4.47 -2.49 -6.59
C PHE A 70 3.18 -3.22 -6.25
N VAL A 71 3.30 -4.46 -5.77
CA VAL A 71 2.15 -5.25 -5.31
C VAL A 71 2.23 -5.41 -3.81
N LEU A 72 1.17 -5.01 -3.12
CA LEU A 72 0.99 -5.11 -1.68
C LEU A 72 -0.19 -6.06 -1.41
N GLY A 73 -0.01 -7.08 -0.56
CA GLY A 73 -1.02 -8.13 -0.40
C GLY A 73 -1.11 -9.04 -1.63
N ALA A 74 -2.33 -9.42 -2.02
CA ALA A 74 -2.62 -10.25 -3.19
C ALA A 74 -1.82 -11.58 -3.21
N GLY A 75 -1.80 -12.27 -2.08
CA GLY A 75 -1.06 -13.52 -1.87
C GLY A 75 0.40 -13.34 -1.46
N LYS A 76 0.84 -12.10 -1.19
CA LYS A 76 2.15 -11.80 -0.60
C LYS A 76 1.98 -10.99 0.68
N THR A 77 2.59 -11.47 1.77
CA THR A 77 2.53 -10.78 3.07
C THR A 77 3.10 -9.36 2.97
N PHE A 78 2.35 -8.38 3.46
CA PHE A 78 2.78 -6.99 3.53
C PHE A 78 2.29 -6.34 4.83
N GLY A 79 3.24 -5.86 5.65
CA GLY A 79 2.95 -5.22 6.92
C GLY A 79 2.07 -6.09 7.83
N ASN A 80 1.22 -5.44 8.62
CA ASN A 80 0.25 -6.13 9.47
C ASN A 80 -1.03 -6.53 8.72
N GLY A 81 -1.22 -6.07 7.49
CA GLY A 81 -2.34 -6.47 6.62
C GLY A 81 -2.25 -7.90 6.08
N ASN A 82 -1.21 -8.65 6.45
CA ASN A 82 -0.93 -10.00 5.99
C ASN A 82 -0.88 -10.10 4.46
N ASP A 83 -1.29 -11.22 3.87
CA ASP A 83 -1.23 -11.49 2.43
C ASP A 83 -2.57 -11.32 1.70
N ASP A 84 -3.63 -10.95 2.43
CA ASP A 84 -4.97 -10.74 1.90
C ASP A 84 -5.62 -9.51 2.53
N PHE A 85 -5.89 -8.49 1.72
CA PHE A 85 -6.48 -7.23 2.16
C PHE A 85 -8.01 -7.26 2.16
N GLN A 86 -8.65 -8.44 2.19
CA GLN A 86 -10.11 -8.54 2.36
C GLN A 86 -10.62 -7.87 3.66
N TRP A 87 -9.75 -7.70 4.66
CA TRP A 87 -10.11 -7.09 5.94
C TRP A 87 -10.48 -5.60 5.83
N MET A 88 -9.87 -4.83 4.92
CA MET A 88 -10.15 -3.38 4.83
C MET A 88 -11.50 -3.12 4.16
N ASP A 89 -12.21 -2.08 4.61
CA ASP A 89 -13.43 -1.55 4.00
C ASP A 89 -13.34 -0.06 3.64
N ILE A 90 -12.29 0.62 4.10
CA ILE A 90 -11.97 2.00 3.76
C ILE A 90 -10.56 2.04 3.19
N TRP A 91 -10.38 2.82 2.12
CA TRP A 91 -9.07 3.25 1.66
C TRP A 91 -9.16 4.62 1.00
N LYS A 92 -8.09 5.42 1.12
CA LYS A 92 -8.03 6.78 0.55
C LYS A 92 -6.60 7.29 0.47
N VAL A 93 -6.42 8.38 -0.29
CA VAL A 93 -5.15 9.11 -0.29
C VAL A 93 -4.98 9.82 1.05
N TYR A 94 -3.85 9.57 1.70
CA TYR A 94 -3.38 10.32 2.87
C TYR A 94 -2.50 11.48 2.39
N ARG A 95 -2.99 12.71 2.59
CA ARG A 95 -2.40 13.93 2.01
C ARG A 95 -1.47 14.69 2.94
N GLU A 96 -1.40 14.31 4.22
CA GLU A 96 -0.46 14.95 5.14
C GLU A 96 0.97 14.60 4.76
N THR A 97 1.91 15.47 5.10
CA THR A 97 3.35 15.28 4.82
C THR A 97 4.08 14.52 5.92
N LYS A 98 3.37 14.20 7.01
CA LYS A 98 3.93 13.59 8.20
C LYS A 98 2.91 12.70 8.87
N VAL A 99 3.40 11.63 9.48
CA VAL A 99 2.63 10.75 10.36
C VAL A 99 3.15 10.94 11.77
N GLU A 100 2.29 11.46 12.64
CA GLU A 100 2.55 11.50 14.08
C GLU A 100 2.36 10.09 14.63
N LEU A 101 3.33 9.65 15.42
CA LEU A 101 3.24 8.37 16.10
C LEU A 101 2.37 8.52 17.37
N GLY A 102 1.98 7.39 17.97
CA GLY A 102 0.99 7.35 19.06
C GLY A 102 1.30 8.25 20.26
N VAL A 103 0.30 8.44 21.13
CA VAL A 103 0.37 9.36 22.29
C VAL A 103 1.60 9.08 23.15
N GLY A 104 2.54 10.04 23.18
CA GLY A 104 3.78 9.96 23.97
C GLY A 104 5.04 9.69 23.16
N GLU A 105 4.91 9.37 21.87
CA GLU A 105 6.05 9.24 20.96
C GLU A 105 6.40 10.61 20.35
N THR A 106 7.70 10.93 20.32
CA THR A 106 8.22 12.19 19.74
C THR A 106 8.77 12.00 18.32
N GLU A 107 8.83 10.76 17.86
CA GLU A 107 9.25 10.45 16.50
C GLU A 107 8.12 10.79 15.52
N ILE A 108 8.50 11.37 14.37
CA ILE A 108 7.58 11.74 13.29
C ILE A 108 8.12 11.11 12.01
N ILE A 109 7.27 10.40 11.29
CA ILE A 109 7.62 9.91 9.96
C ILE A 109 7.37 11.02 8.96
N ASN A 110 8.43 11.59 8.41
CA ASN A 110 8.32 12.52 7.28
C ASN A 110 8.11 11.72 6.00
N LEU A 111 7.00 11.99 5.33
CA LEU A 111 6.62 11.30 4.10
C LEU A 111 7.30 11.95 2.89
N LYS A 112 7.80 11.12 1.98
CA LYS A 112 8.41 11.59 0.73
C LYS A 112 7.38 12.07 -0.30
N GLY A 113 6.20 11.47 -0.28
CA GLY A 113 5.04 11.82 -1.08
C GLY A 113 3.77 11.55 -0.28
N GLN A 114 2.63 11.59 -0.95
CA GLN A 114 1.35 11.14 -0.40
C GLN A 114 1.41 9.65 -0.04
N ALA A 115 0.57 9.25 0.91
CA ALA A 115 0.48 7.87 1.37
C ALA A 115 -0.91 7.30 1.07
N ILE A 116 -1.07 6.00 1.31
CA ILE A 116 -2.36 5.31 1.23
C ILE A 116 -2.81 5.01 2.65
N PHE A 117 -3.97 5.53 3.03
CA PHE A 117 -4.63 5.15 4.27
C PHE A 117 -5.56 3.97 3.98
N VAL A 118 -5.48 2.94 4.82
CA VAL A 118 -6.35 1.75 4.78
C VAL A 118 -6.96 1.53 6.16
N GLU A 119 -8.21 1.11 6.22
CA GLU A 119 -8.93 0.93 7.48
C GLU A 119 -9.98 -0.18 7.38
N LYS A 120 -10.14 -0.87 8.51
CA LYS A 120 -11.35 -1.59 8.88
C LYS A 120 -12.11 -0.69 9.86
N SER A 121 -13.27 -0.23 9.43
CA SER A 121 -14.13 0.67 10.20
C SER A 121 -14.30 0.15 11.63
N GLU A 122 -14.08 1.04 12.60
CA GLU A 122 -14.21 0.77 14.04
C GLU A 122 -13.29 -0.33 14.60
N SER A 123 -12.21 -0.69 13.89
CA SER A 123 -11.30 -1.75 14.32
C SER A 123 -9.84 -1.36 14.21
N ALA A 124 -9.31 -1.18 13.00
CA ALA A 124 -7.87 -1.01 12.81
C ALA A 124 -7.61 -0.19 11.55
N SER A 125 -6.56 0.63 11.58
CA SER A 125 -6.14 1.41 10.42
C SER A 125 -4.64 1.35 10.20
N ALA A 126 -4.19 1.74 9.03
CA ALA A 126 -2.78 1.84 8.72
C ALA A 126 -2.50 2.87 7.63
N ILE A 127 -1.26 3.34 7.64
CA ILE A 127 -0.70 4.19 6.61
C ILE A 127 0.37 3.41 5.86
N ILE A 128 0.22 3.33 4.55
CA ILE A 128 1.17 2.73 3.62
C ILE A 128 1.91 3.85 2.91
N TYR A 129 3.22 3.93 3.08
CA TYR A 129 4.01 5.06 2.59
C TYR A 129 5.32 4.63 1.93
N TRP A 130 5.85 5.49 1.06
CA TRP A 130 7.10 5.27 0.36
C TRP A 130 8.31 5.74 1.16
N THR A 131 9.33 4.89 1.24
CA THR A 131 10.59 5.17 1.96
C THR A 131 11.69 5.75 1.08
N GLY A 132 11.47 5.86 -0.24
CA GLY A 132 12.51 6.17 -1.23
C GLY A 132 12.97 4.93 -2.00
N GLN A 133 12.68 3.73 -1.49
CA GLN A 133 13.07 2.47 -2.12
C GLN A 133 11.96 1.41 -2.11
N ASN A 134 11.15 1.38 -1.04
CA ASN A 134 10.07 0.41 -0.87
C ASN A 134 8.88 1.05 -0.14
N TYR A 135 7.69 0.46 -0.29
CA TYR A 135 6.54 0.77 0.56
C TYR A 135 6.71 0.13 1.95
N LYS A 136 6.30 0.87 2.97
CA LYS A 136 6.22 0.41 4.36
C LYS A 136 4.81 0.59 4.91
N TRP A 137 4.50 -0.26 5.88
CA TRP A 137 3.28 -0.22 6.66
C TRP A 137 3.55 0.47 8.00
N TYR A 138 2.67 1.38 8.39
CA TYR A 138 2.60 1.92 9.73
C TYR A 138 1.20 1.70 10.29
N GLN A 139 1.11 0.93 11.39
CA GLN A 139 -0.16 0.64 12.04
C GLN A 139 -0.67 1.88 12.77
N GLN A 140 -1.93 2.23 12.56
CA GLN A 140 -2.63 3.28 13.30
C GLN A 140 -3.82 2.68 14.06
N GLY A 141 -3.77 2.82 15.38
CA GLY A 141 -4.79 2.28 16.27
C GLY A 141 -4.65 0.78 16.56
N ASP A 142 -5.14 0.44 17.75
CA ASP A 142 -5.56 -0.87 18.23
C ASP A 142 -6.75 -0.62 19.18
#